data_AF-A0A329XKW5-F1
#
_entry.id   AF-A0A329XKW5-F1
#
_cell.length_a   1.000
_cell.length_b   1.000
_cell.length_c   1.000
_cell.angle_alpha   90.00
_cell.angle_beta   90.00
_cell.angle_gamma   90.00
#
_symmetry.space_group_name_H-M   'P 1'
#
loop_
_entity.id
_entity.type
_entity.pdbx_description
1 polymer ?
#
loop_
_entity_poly.entity_id
_entity_poly.type
_entity_poly.pdbx_seq_one_letter_code
_entity_poly.pdbx_strand_id
1 'polypeptide(L)'
;MVPLSTSSPITGGVSTAAAMGVGGILVGQVPGDPAAVRAVAEDWKSAARSFWGGADLADYARGATPSFQGATADAFRRGTRKLTRALERDAERLEAGAGPLEAYAQVLDSAIAAADELREFAGRTVLAALGTPAAAIVAAAVVPAIAQAWAGILAEVNLAAIRTAAALSTAPAAGTSVQGTGARVQGGKGKNDDVDYTKDKTELTSADIERIKQQLDGSEDWDDVDQEFLGDCYLMATLQAYSWTDDGKQVLRENMRWDESKQAFIVTFYDDGKKVEVEVTDVYTYGNGQSDLVAVYERAYGKYFGDEAIREGGRPEDVIKAISGNDSETVTTAGRKWGIIPQQQHEYTDEEWRTIEQAVDAGKPVVAGTSGGNFGDGDQVAALADTNDDGVIRSKDEDEGVTVGEGARSWRQDVEPGAEPDEEGQYRIVGGDYRGEGERLPHAYTVVAIDDETVTLYNPWAHNDTAGDYSAPPGDLGDGYIQISRKDYEKYFDTTTIEKSEEG
;
A
#
# COMPACT_ATOMS: atom_id res chain seq x y z
N MET A 1 23.05 62.26 -55.10
CA MET A 1 22.12 62.69 -54.04
C MET A 1 20.93 61.73 -54.05
N VAL A 2 20.73 61.00 -52.94
CA VAL A 2 19.50 60.29 -52.50
C VAL A 2 19.15 58.97 -53.27
N PRO A 3 18.75 57.86 -52.60
CA PRO A 3 19.51 57.09 -51.61
C PRO A 3 19.51 55.57 -51.94
N LEU A 4 20.33 54.80 -51.20
CA LEU A 4 20.31 53.34 -51.16
C LEU A 4 18.99 52.83 -50.55
N SER A 5 18.30 51.93 -51.27
CA SER A 5 17.18 51.17 -50.73
C SER A 5 17.72 49.86 -50.14
N THR A 6 17.67 49.77 -48.82
CA THR A 6 17.95 48.56 -48.03
C THR A 6 16.79 47.59 -48.18
N SER A 7 17.00 46.48 -48.90
CA SER A 7 16.11 45.32 -48.85
C SER A 7 16.44 44.50 -47.60
N SER A 8 15.50 44.46 -46.67
CA SER A 8 15.53 43.79 -45.37
C SER A 8 15.92 42.30 -45.45
N PRO A 9 16.58 41.74 -44.42
CA PRO A 9 16.71 40.30 -44.27
C PRO A 9 15.33 39.69 -43.98
N ILE A 10 15.04 38.57 -44.64
CA ILE A 10 13.86 37.74 -44.41
C ILE A 10 14.03 37.08 -43.03
N THR A 11 13.63 37.77 -41.97
CA THR A 11 13.35 37.14 -40.67
C THR A 11 11.85 36.91 -40.59
N GLY A 12 11.38 35.90 -41.32
CA GLY A 12 10.05 35.35 -41.11
C GLY A 12 10.04 34.63 -39.77
N GLY A 13 9.54 35.29 -38.72
CA GLY A 13 9.34 34.65 -37.43
C GLY A 13 8.42 33.46 -37.59
N VAL A 14 8.86 32.28 -37.13
CA VAL A 14 8.01 31.09 -37.08
C VAL A 14 6.84 31.39 -36.14
N SER A 15 5.62 31.29 -36.65
CA SER A 15 4.41 31.44 -35.81
C SER A 15 4.34 30.32 -34.77
N THR A 16 3.96 30.65 -33.53
CA THR A 16 3.72 29.67 -32.45
C THR A 16 2.80 28.54 -32.88
N ALA A 17 1.77 28.81 -33.70
CA ALA A 17 0.89 27.77 -34.24
C ALA A 17 1.62 26.76 -35.14
N ALA A 18 2.59 27.24 -35.95
CA ALA A 18 3.40 26.38 -36.80
C ALA A 18 4.40 25.56 -35.98
N ALA A 19 4.98 26.13 -34.93
CA ALA A 19 5.83 25.40 -34.00
C ALA A 19 5.05 24.30 -33.27
N MET A 20 3.91 24.63 -32.67
CA MET A 20 3.04 23.67 -31.97
C MET A 20 2.64 22.48 -32.84
N GLY A 21 2.27 22.72 -34.11
CA GLY A 21 1.89 21.66 -35.04
C GLY A 21 3.02 20.68 -35.37
N VAL A 22 4.26 21.17 -35.48
CA VAL A 22 5.45 20.32 -35.72
C VAL A 22 5.91 19.63 -34.44
N GLY A 23 5.86 20.32 -33.30
CA GLY A 23 6.24 19.76 -32.00
C GLY A 23 5.32 18.64 -31.52
N GLY A 24 4.06 18.65 -31.94
CA GLY A 24 3.10 17.56 -31.66
C GLY A 24 3.51 16.18 -32.20
N ILE A 25 4.50 16.11 -33.11
CA ILE A 25 5.09 14.84 -33.56
C ILE A 25 5.94 14.18 -32.46
N LEU A 26 6.57 15.01 -31.61
CA LEU A 26 7.46 14.56 -30.54
C LEU A 26 6.77 14.54 -29.17
N VAL A 27 5.72 15.35 -28.99
CA VAL A 27 5.02 15.54 -27.72
C VAL A 27 3.52 15.32 -27.94
N GLY A 28 3.03 14.16 -27.49
CA GLY A 28 1.63 13.73 -27.64
C GLY A 28 0.65 14.53 -26.77
N GLN A 29 -0.66 14.25 -26.88
CA GLN A 29 -1.70 14.83 -26.03
C GLN A 29 -1.69 14.25 -24.62
N VAL A 30 -1.92 15.10 -23.61
CA VAL A 30 -2.12 14.64 -22.23
C VAL A 30 -3.48 13.95 -22.15
N PRO A 31 -3.57 12.70 -21.67
CA PRO A 31 -4.85 12.03 -21.50
C PRO A 31 -5.63 12.62 -20.33
N GLY A 32 -6.92 12.90 -20.55
CA GLY A 32 -7.83 13.42 -19.53
C GLY A 32 -8.49 14.75 -19.91
N ASP A 33 -9.54 15.12 -19.17
CA ASP A 33 -10.23 16.41 -19.30
C ASP A 33 -10.43 17.03 -17.92
N PRO A 34 -9.67 18.08 -17.56
CA PRO A 34 -9.76 18.71 -16.23
C PRO A 34 -11.12 19.36 -15.98
N ALA A 35 -11.83 19.82 -17.02
CA ALA A 35 -13.16 20.40 -16.87
C ALA A 35 -14.20 19.31 -16.55
N ALA A 36 -14.10 18.15 -17.19
CA ALA A 36 -14.96 17.01 -16.90
C ALA A 36 -14.76 16.48 -15.47
N VAL A 37 -13.50 16.40 -15.01
CA VAL A 37 -13.19 15.96 -13.63
C VAL A 37 -13.78 16.93 -12.59
N ARG A 38 -13.64 18.25 -12.80
CA ARG A 38 -14.25 19.25 -11.92
C ARG A 38 -15.78 19.20 -11.91
N ALA A 39 -16.40 18.90 -13.05
CA ALA A 39 -17.84 18.73 -13.12
C ALA A 39 -18.33 17.59 -12.21
N VAL A 40 -17.58 16.47 -12.16
CA VAL A 40 -17.88 15.36 -11.23
C VAL A 40 -17.73 15.79 -9.77
N ALA A 41 -16.66 16.51 -9.44
CA ALA A 41 -16.45 17.02 -8.08
C ALA A 41 -17.57 17.97 -7.63
N GLU A 42 -18.02 18.87 -8.51
CA GLU A 42 -19.14 19.77 -8.24
C GLU A 42 -20.48 19.03 -8.08
N ASP A 43 -20.72 17.99 -8.89
CA ASP A 43 -21.90 17.14 -8.73
C ASP A 43 -21.91 16.43 -7.37
N TRP A 44 -20.75 15.96 -6.89
CA TRP A 44 -20.63 15.34 -5.56
C TRP A 44 -20.89 16.34 -4.44
N LYS A 45 -20.33 17.56 -4.52
CA LYS A 45 -20.62 18.65 -3.58
C LYS A 45 -22.10 19.06 -3.61
N SER A 46 -22.76 19.00 -4.77
CA SER A 46 -24.18 19.29 -4.91
C SER A 46 -25.06 18.20 -4.28
N ALA A 47 -24.68 16.94 -4.46
CA ALA A 47 -25.31 15.81 -3.81
C ALA A 47 -25.16 15.90 -2.28
N ALA A 48 -23.96 16.17 -1.76
CA ALA A 48 -23.70 16.34 -0.33
C ALA A 48 -24.60 17.40 0.31
N ARG A 49 -24.75 18.57 -0.33
CA ARG A 49 -25.68 19.63 0.11
C ARG A 49 -27.13 19.15 0.21
N SER A 50 -27.54 18.25 -0.68
CA SER A 50 -28.88 17.65 -0.64
C SER A 50 -29.03 16.68 0.54
N PHE A 51 -27.99 15.91 0.88
CA PHE A 51 -27.96 15.03 2.04
C PHE A 51 -27.99 15.83 3.36
N TRP A 52 -27.20 16.90 3.49
CA TRP A 52 -27.28 17.84 4.61
C TRP A 52 -28.69 18.42 4.78
N GLY A 53 -29.33 18.87 3.69
CA GLY A 53 -30.72 19.34 3.74
C GLY A 53 -31.71 18.27 4.18
N GLY A 54 -31.47 17.00 3.81
CA GLY A 54 -32.26 15.86 4.29
C GLY A 54 -32.08 15.60 5.79
N ALA A 55 -30.86 15.72 6.30
CA ALA A 55 -30.54 15.59 7.73
C ALA A 55 -31.26 16.68 8.55
N ASP A 56 -31.20 17.93 8.09
CA ASP A 56 -31.90 19.06 8.72
C ASP A 56 -33.42 18.85 8.78
N LEU A 57 -34.02 18.32 7.71
CA LEU A 57 -35.46 18.00 7.67
C LEU A 57 -35.83 16.87 8.66
N ALA A 58 -34.98 15.85 8.78
CA ALA A 58 -35.19 14.75 9.73
C ALA A 58 -35.09 15.24 11.19
N ASP A 59 -34.14 16.14 11.47
CA ASP A 59 -33.97 16.76 12.78
C ASP A 59 -35.09 17.75 13.12
N TYR A 60 -35.58 18.51 12.13
CA TYR A 60 -36.76 19.36 12.26
C TYR A 60 -38.02 18.55 12.57
N ALA A 61 -38.27 17.46 11.83
CA ALA A 61 -39.42 16.58 12.06
C ALA A 61 -39.41 15.99 13.48
N ARG A 62 -38.23 15.67 14.01
CA ARG A 62 -38.05 15.22 15.41
C ARG A 62 -38.40 16.33 16.42
N GLY A 63 -38.04 17.59 16.14
CA GLY A 63 -38.35 18.74 16.98
C GLY A 63 -39.83 19.16 16.95
N ALA A 64 -40.51 18.93 15.82
CA ALA A 64 -41.90 19.32 15.60
C ALA A 64 -42.95 18.43 16.28
N THR A 65 -42.57 17.33 16.93
CA THR A 65 -43.48 16.40 17.63
C THR A 65 -43.28 16.38 19.17
N PRO A 66 -43.37 17.51 19.89
CA PRO A 66 -43.05 17.57 21.33
C PRO A 66 -44.12 16.89 22.22
N SER A 67 -45.37 16.83 21.76
CA SER A 67 -46.48 16.16 22.47
C SER A 67 -46.53 14.65 22.25
N PHE A 68 -45.70 14.11 21.35
CA PHE A 68 -45.65 12.67 21.05
C PHE A 68 -44.82 11.93 22.10
N GLN A 69 -45.43 10.99 22.82
CA GLN A 69 -44.83 10.27 23.94
C GLN A 69 -45.15 8.76 23.89
N GLY A 70 -44.38 7.96 24.63
CA GLY A 70 -44.50 6.50 24.67
C GLY A 70 -43.52 5.77 23.74
N ALA A 71 -43.55 4.44 23.76
CA ALA A 71 -42.55 3.59 23.10
C ALA A 71 -42.38 3.87 21.59
N THR A 72 -43.47 4.20 20.89
CA THR A 72 -43.45 4.58 19.47
C THR A 72 -42.75 5.92 19.24
N ALA A 73 -42.91 6.89 20.15
CA ALA A 73 -42.21 8.17 20.09
C ALA A 73 -40.71 7.99 20.29
N ASP A 74 -40.30 7.09 21.18
CA ASP A 74 -38.89 6.79 21.39
C ASP A 74 -38.28 6.04 20.21
N ALA A 75 -39.02 5.12 19.60
CA ALA A 75 -38.62 4.45 18.36
C ALA A 75 -38.46 5.45 17.20
N PHE A 76 -39.42 6.36 17.02
CA PHE A 76 -39.36 7.43 16.03
C PHE A 76 -38.13 8.34 16.25
N ARG A 77 -37.89 8.83 17.48
CA ARG A 77 -36.71 9.66 17.81
C ARG A 77 -35.39 8.93 17.64
N ARG A 78 -35.34 7.61 17.83
CA ARG A 78 -34.16 6.80 17.54
C ARG A 78 -33.95 6.63 16.04
N GLY A 79 -35.02 6.35 15.29
CA GLY A 79 -35.00 6.22 13.84
C GLY A 79 -34.55 7.49 13.14
N THR A 80 -35.13 8.64 13.50
CA THR A 80 -34.73 9.94 12.93
C THR A 80 -33.29 10.29 13.27
N ARG A 81 -32.83 10.07 14.51
CA ARG A 81 -31.40 10.24 14.87
C ARG A 81 -30.45 9.36 14.05
N LYS A 82 -30.84 8.11 13.76
CA LYS A 82 -30.04 7.22 12.90
C LYS A 82 -30.03 7.73 11.45
N LEU A 83 -31.17 8.18 10.95
CA LEU A 83 -31.30 8.74 9.60
C LEU A 83 -30.48 10.02 9.44
N THR A 84 -30.60 10.99 10.35
CA THR A 84 -29.80 12.22 10.36
C THR A 84 -28.31 11.87 10.26
N ARG A 85 -27.80 11.05 11.18
CA ARG A 85 -26.38 10.65 11.18
C ARG A 85 -25.94 9.90 9.92
N ALA A 86 -26.83 9.16 9.26
CA ALA A 86 -26.52 8.48 8.01
C ALA A 86 -26.39 9.49 6.86
N LEU A 87 -27.34 10.42 6.77
CA LEU A 87 -27.32 11.49 5.76
C LEU A 87 -26.13 12.43 5.94
N GLU A 88 -25.79 12.83 7.18
CA GLU A 88 -24.61 13.65 7.47
C GLU A 88 -23.32 12.93 7.04
N ARG A 89 -23.16 11.65 7.40
CA ARG A 89 -22.02 10.83 6.99
C ARG A 89 -21.90 10.70 5.47
N ASP A 90 -23.01 10.46 4.77
CA ASP A 90 -23.00 10.34 3.30
C ASP A 90 -22.66 11.69 2.64
N ALA A 91 -23.07 12.81 3.24
CA ALA A 91 -22.69 14.14 2.79
C ALA A 91 -21.19 14.41 2.96
N GLU A 92 -20.64 14.11 4.15
CA GLU A 92 -19.20 14.23 4.45
C GLU A 92 -18.34 13.39 3.49
N ARG A 93 -18.78 12.16 3.16
CA ARG A 93 -18.09 11.28 2.21
C ARG A 93 -18.03 11.86 0.79
N LEU A 94 -19.14 12.41 0.31
CA LEU A 94 -19.22 13.05 -1.01
C LEU A 94 -18.32 14.30 -1.08
N GLU A 95 -18.24 15.07 0.01
CA GLU A 95 -17.34 16.22 0.11
C GLU A 95 -15.86 15.81 0.17
N ALA A 96 -15.54 14.77 0.94
CA ALA A 96 -14.18 14.22 1.04
C ALA A 96 -13.68 13.70 -0.31
N GLY A 97 -14.52 13.02 -1.08
CA GLY A 97 -14.15 12.52 -2.41
C GLY A 97 -14.04 13.60 -3.50
N ALA A 98 -14.67 14.76 -3.32
CA ALA A 98 -14.57 15.87 -4.27
C ALA A 98 -13.17 16.53 -4.27
N GLY A 99 -12.49 16.57 -3.12
CA GLY A 99 -11.15 17.16 -2.98
C GLY A 99 -10.08 16.50 -3.87
N PRO A 100 -9.90 15.18 -3.81
CA PRO A 100 -8.96 14.45 -4.67
C PRO A 100 -9.24 14.61 -6.18
N LEU A 101 -10.51 14.72 -6.58
CA LEU A 101 -10.89 15.00 -7.97
C LEU A 101 -10.44 16.41 -8.40
N GLU A 102 -10.61 17.42 -7.54
CA GLU A 102 -10.15 18.78 -7.82
C GLU A 102 -8.63 18.88 -7.90
N ALA A 103 -7.91 18.17 -7.02
CA ALA A 103 -6.45 18.08 -7.06
C ALA A 103 -5.97 17.42 -8.37
N TYR A 104 -6.61 16.32 -8.80
CA TYR A 104 -6.29 15.69 -10.08
C TYR A 104 -6.52 16.61 -11.28
N ALA A 105 -7.63 17.35 -11.28
CA ALA A 105 -7.92 18.32 -12.34
C ALA A 105 -6.86 19.44 -12.41
N GLN A 106 -6.27 19.85 -11.27
CA GLN A 106 -5.18 20.83 -11.25
C GLN A 106 -3.87 20.26 -11.85
N VAL A 107 -3.57 18.98 -11.59
CA VAL A 107 -2.43 18.29 -12.22
C VAL A 107 -2.64 18.20 -13.73
N LEU A 108 -3.85 17.85 -14.18
CA LEU A 108 -4.19 17.83 -15.62
C LEU A 108 -4.01 19.19 -16.29
N ASP A 109 -4.46 20.29 -15.67
CA ASP A 109 -4.22 21.65 -16.22
C ASP A 109 -2.72 21.96 -16.34
N SER A 110 -1.95 21.63 -15.30
CA SER A 110 -0.51 21.89 -15.27
C SER A 110 0.23 21.06 -16.31
N ALA A 111 -0.13 19.78 -16.46
CA ALA A 111 0.43 18.88 -17.45
C ALA A 111 0.09 19.32 -18.88
N ILE A 112 -1.14 19.78 -19.13
CA ILE A 112 -1.54 20.31 -20.45
C ILE A 112 -0.71 21.55 -20.79
N ALA A 113 -0.55 22.49 -19.84
CA ALA A 113 0.27 23.68 -20.04
C ALA A 113 1.75 23.32 -20.31
N ALA A 114 2.33 22.42 -19.52
CA ALA A 114 3.70 21.95 -19.71
C ALA A 114 3.91 21.23 -21.05
N ALA A 115 2.94 20.43 -21.48
CA ALA A 115 2.96 19.76 -22.78
C ALA A 115 2.89 20.77 -23.94
N ASP A 116 2.11 21.84 -23.80
CA ASP A 116 2.03 22.91 -24.79
C ASP A 116 3.36 23.69 -24.90
N GLU A 117 3.99 24.02 -23.78
CA GLU A 117 5.32 24.64 -23.77
C GLU A 117 6.38 23.73 -24.42
N LEU A 118 6.35 22.44 -24.09
CA LEU A 118 7.26 21.44 -24.65
C LEU A 118 7.03 21.24 -26.16
N ARG A 119 5.77 21.27 -26.64
CA ARG A 119 5.44 21.26 -28.08
C ARG A 119 5.97 22.49 -28.79
N GLU A 120 5.81 23.68 -28.22
CA GLU A 120 6.33 24.90 -28.83
C GLU A 120 7.86 24.84 -28.95
N PHE A 121 8.54 24.40 -27.87
CA PHE A 121 9.98 24.23 -27.85
C PHE A 121 10.47 23.18 -28.86
N ALA A 122 9.83 22.01 -28.90
CA ALA A 122 10.14 20.94 -29.85
C ALA A 122 9.94 21.41 -31.29
N GLY A 123 8.83 22.09 -31.56
CA GLY A 123 8.50 22.66 -32.87
C GLY A 123 9.52 23.67 -33.36
N ARG A 124 9.92 24.61 -32.50
CA ARG A 124 10.96 25.61 -32.83
C ARG A 124 12.30 24.94 -33.11
N THR A 125 12.65 23.91 -32.34
CA THR A 125 13.89 23.14 -32.51
C THR A 125 13.92 22.42 -33.85
N VAL A 126 12.82 21.73 -34.22
CA VAL A 126 12.70 21.05 -35.52
C VAL A 126 12.71 22.04 -36.69
N LEU A 127 12.01 23.16 -36.56
CA LEU A 127 11.96 24.17 -37.62
C LEU A 127 13.31 24.87 -37.82
N ALA A 128 14.08 25.08 -36.75
CA ALA A 128 15.45 25.61 -36.84
C ALA A 128 16.40 24.62 -37.54
N ALA A 129 16.22 23.31 -37.33
CA ALA A 129 17.01 22.25 -37.97
C ALA A 129 16.93 22.28 -39.51
N LEU A 130 15.81 22.75 -40.07
CA LEU A 130 15.60 22.86 -41.52
C LEU A 130 16.42 23.99 -42.16
N GLY A 131 16.96 24.91 -41.37
CA GLY A 131 17.68 26.09 -41.88
C GLY A 131 19.14 25.83 -42.25
N THR A 132 19.84 24.92 -41.56
CA THR A 132 21.26 24.59 -41.82
C THR A 132 21.65 23.19 -41.32
N PRO A 133 22.68 22.53 -41.91
CA PRO A 133 23.19 21.24 -41.40
C PRO A 133 23.70 21.29 -39.95
N ALA A 134 24.25 22.43 -39.52
CA ALA A 134 24.72 22.59 -38.14
C ALA A 134 23.55 22.62 -37.13
N ALA A 135 22.42 23.25 -37.50
CA ALA A 135 21.22 23.27 -36.68
C ALA A 135 20.57 21.87 -36.56
N ALA A 136 20.70 21.03 -37.59
CA ALA A 136 20.21 19.65 -37.55
C ALA A 136 20.94 18.78 -36.52
N ILE A 137 22.26 18.96 -36.36
CA ILE A 137 23.06 18.25 -35.34
C ILE A 137 22.62 18.65 -33.93
N VAL A 138 22.39 19.94 -33.70
CA VAL A 138 21.91 20.45 -32.41
C VAL A 138 20.51 19.91 -32.09
N ALA A 139 19.60 19.91 -33.06
CA ALA A 139 18.25 19.38 -32.87
C ALA A 139 18.26 17.87 -32.53
N ALA A 140 19.09 17.07 -33.20
CA ALA A 140 19.20 15.64 -32.92
C ALA A 140 19.67 15.35 -31.48
N ALA A 141 20.52 16.20 -30.90
CA ALA A 141 20.98 16.05 -29.52
C ALA A 141 19.91 16.40 -28.47
N VAL A 142 18.89 17.20 -28.83
CA VAL A 142 17.84 17.69 -27.90
C VAL A 142 16.60 16.78 -27.92
N VAL A 143 16.38 16.00 -28.99
CA VAL A 143 15.23 15.08 -29.10
C VAL A 143 15.08 14.11 -27.91
N PRO A 144 16.15 13.46 -27.40
CA PRO A 144 16.03 12.58 -26.22
C PRO A 144 15.56 13.33 -24.97
N ALA A 145 16.02 14.57 -24.76
CA ALA A 145 15.61 15.39 -23.62
C ALA A 145 14.13 15.79 -23.72
N ILE A 146 13.63 16.05 -24.93
CA ILE A 146 12.19 16.31 -25.17
C ILE A 146 11.36 15.06 -24.88
N ALA A 147 11.79 13.89 -25.34
CA ALA A 147 11.10 12.63 -25.07
C ALA A 147 11.06 12.30 -23.57
N GLN A 148 12.17 12.53 -22.86
CA GLN A 148 12.26 12.34 -21.42
C GLN A 148 11.37 13.31 -20.65
N ALA A 149 11.34 14.60 -21.03
CA ALA A 149 10.44 15.58 -20.43
C ALA A 149 8.97 15.21 -20.65
N TRP A 150 8.63 14.69 -21.84
CA TRP A 150 7.28 14.21 -22.14
C TRP A 150 6.89 12.99 -21.30
N ALA A 151 7.80 12.03 -21.13
CA ALA A 151 7.58 10.88 -20.25
C ALA A 151 7.37 11.31 -18.79
N GLY A 152 8.10 12.33 -18.30
CA GLY A 152 7.91 12.91 -16.97
C GLY A 152 6.50 13.50 -16.77
N ILE A 153 6.00 14.26 -17.76
CA ILE A 153 4.63 14.82 -17.71
C ILE A 153 3.59 13.70 -17.62
N LEU A 154 3.75 12.61 -18.38
CA LEU A 154 2.84 11.46 -18.30
C LEU A 154 2.93 10.71 -16.98
N ALA A 155 4.13 10.59 -16.39
CA ALA A 155 4.34 9.97 -15.10
C ALA A 155 3.63 10.75 -13.97
N GLU A 156 3.73 12.09 -13.97
CA GLU A 156 3.03 12.95 -13.00
C GLU A 156 1.50 12.80 -13.10
N VAL A 157 0.97 12.76 -14.32
CA VAL A 157 -0.48 12.56 -14.55
C VAL A 157 -0.93 11.17 -14.09
N ASN A 158 -0.16 10.12 -14.39
CA ASN A 158 -0.49 8.76 -13.96
C ASN A 158 -0.42 8.62 -12.44
N LEU A 159 0.60 9.18 -11.80
CA LEU A 159 0.75 9.17 -10.35
C LEU A 159 -0.42 9.91 -9.68
N ALA A 160 -0.80 11.08 -10.18
CA ALA A 160 -1.95 11.82 -9.67
C ALA A 160 -3.27 11.06 -9.89
N ALA A 161 -3.44 10.40 -11.03
CA ALA A 161 -4.62 9.57 -11.30
C ALA A 161 -4.70 8.37 -10.33
N ILE A 162 -3.57 7.70 -10.05
CA ILE A 162 -3.48 6.60 -9.09
C ILE A 162 -3.80 7.08 -7.68
N ARG A 163 -3.22 8.20 -7.24
CA ARG A 163 -3.50 8.80 -5.93
C ARG A 163 -4.98 9.17 -5.77
N THR A 164 -5.57 9.77 -6.79
CA THR A 164 -7.01 10.10 -6.78
C THR A 164 -7.87 8.85 -6.81
N ALA A 165 -7.53 7.83 -7.60
CA ALA A 165 -8.24 6.56 -7.58
C ALA A 165 -8.16 5.87 -6.21
N ALA A 166 -6.99 5.90 -5.57
CA ALA A 166 -6.80 5.38 -4.22
C ALA A 166 -7.67 6.14 -3.21
N ALA A 167 -7.61 7.48 -3.20
CA ALA A 167 -8.42 8.32 -2.32
C ALA A 167 -9.94 8.18 -2.55
N LEU A 168 -10.36 7.84 -3.77
CA LEU A 168 -11.76 7.55 -4.09
C LEU A 168 -12.18 6.13 -3.73
N SER A 169 -11.24 5.18 -3.74
CA SER A 169 -11.48 3.79 -3.32
C SER A 169 -11.56 3.63 -1.80
N THR A 170 -10.94 4.56 -1.06
CA THR A 170 -11.08 4.67 0.40
C THR A 170 -12.34 5.45 0.81
N ALA A 171 -12.98 6.18 -0.11
CA ALA A 171 -14.28 6.82 0.13
C ALA A 171 -15.42 5.77 0.05
N PRO A 172 -16.16 5.49 1.14
CA PRO A 172 -17.15 4.42 1.13
C PRO A 172 -18.34 4.76 0.22
N ALA A 173 -18.78 3.79 -0.60
CA ALA A 173 -19.97 3.91 -1.45
C ALA A 173 -21.24 4.18 -0.61
N ALA A 174 -22.03 5.18 -1.00
CA ALA A 174 -23.30 5.50 -0.37
C ALA A 174 -24.34 4.39 -0.66
N GLY A 175 -24.63 3.55 0.33
CA GLY A 175 -25.62 2.48 0.21
C GLY A 175 -25.92 1.81 1.56
N THR A 176 -27.19 1.85 1.96
CA THR A 176 -27.74 1.45 3.25
C THR A 176 -27.60 -0.03 3.60
N SER A 177 -27.21 -0.34 4.84
CA SER A 177 -27.70 -1.51 5.60
C SER A 177 -27.62 -1.32 7.11
N VAL A 178 -28.57 -1.97 7.81
CA VAL A 178 -28.98 -1.74 9.19
C VAL A 178 -28.35 -2.77 10.14
N GLN A 179 -27.92 -2.23 11.28
CA GLN A 179 -27.28 -2.78 12.49
C GLN A 179 -27.96 -3.95 13.23
N GLY A 180 -27.14 -4.80 13.86
CA GLY A 180 -27.43 -5.55 15.10
C GLY A 180 -26.15 -6.15 15.73
N THR A 181 -25.48 -5.48 16.68
CA THR A 181 -25.47 -5.77 18.15
C THR A 181 -25.23 -7.25 18.51
N GLY A 182 -24.18 -7.70 19.19
CA GLY A 182 -23.00 -7.10 19.83
C GLY A 182 -22.50 -8.01 20.96
N ALA A 183 -21.19 -8.22 21.10
CA ALA A 183 -20.57 -8.72 22.34
C ALA A 183 -19.08 -8.32 22.45
N ARG A 184 -18.85 -7.35 23.35
CA ARG A 184 -17.67 -7.15 24.23
C ARG A 184 -16.26 -7.08 23.62
N VAL A 185 -15.95 -5.93 23.02
CA VAL A 185 -14.58 -5.39 22.92
C VAL A 185 -14.16 -4.85 24.29
N GLN A 186 -13.03 -5.33 24.79
CA GLN A 186 -12.31 -4.72 25.91
C GLN A 186 -11.07 -4.04 25.34
N GLY A 187 -11.15 -2.72 25.15
CA GLY A 187 -10.04 -1.90 24.70
C GLY A 187 -10.52 -0.50 24.30
N GLY A 188 -10.26 0.49 25.17
CA GLY A 188 -10.12 1.89 24.75
C GLY A 188 -11.36 2.66 24.30
N LYS A 189 -12.16 3.13 25.27
CA LYS A 189 -13.04 4.29 25.05
C LYS A 189 -12.18 5.56 24.98
N GLY A 190 -11.72 5.91 23.78
CA GLY A 190 -11.04 7.17 23.50
C GLY A 190 -11.56 7.71 22.17
N LYS A 191 -11.93 8.98 22.13
CA LYS A 191 -12.00 9.70 20.86
C LYS A 191 -10.54 9.80 20.41
N ASN A 192 -10.10 8.96 19.48
CA ASN A 192 -8.84 9.25 18.82
C ASN A 192 -9.14 10.34 17.80
N ASP A 193 -8.76 11.55 18.18
CA ASP A 193 -8.17 12.47 17.22
C ASP A 193 -7.16 11.67 16.39
N ASP A 194 -7.09 11.89 15.09
CA ASP A 194 -6.18 11.23 14.14
C ASP A 194 -4.72 11.39 14.63
N VAL A 195 -4.22 10.48 15.48
CA VAL A 195 -2.88 10.57 16.08
C VAL A 195 -1.90 10.08 15.04
N ASP A 196 -1.15 11.03 14.50
CA ASP A 196 -0.04 10.75 13.60
C ASP A 196 1.17 10.23 14.40
N TYR A 197 1.27 8.91 14.55
CA TYR A 197 2.34 8.21 15.25
C TYR A 197 3.71 8.33 14.55
N THR A 198 3.77 8.71 13.27
CA THR A 198 5.04 8.90 12.55
C THR A 198 5.81 10.15 12.99
N LYS A 199 5.15 11.05 13.74
CA LYS A 199 5.79 12.22 14.34
C LYS A 199 6.73 11.85 15.49
N ASP A 200 6.48 10.74 16.17
CA ASP A 200 7.24 10.31 17.34
C ASP A 200 8.42 9.43 16.92
N LYS A 201 9.62 9.88 17.26
CA LYS A 201 10.89 9.23 16.93
C LYS A 201 11.74 9.07 18.17
N THR A 202 12.45 7.95 18.24
CA THR A 202 13.38 7.64 19.32
C THR A 202 14.79 7.57 18.75
N GLU A 203 15.72 8.31 19.34
CA GLU A 203 17.14 8.20 18.99
C GLU A 203 17.67 6.82 19.36
N LEU A 204 18.51 6.25 18.49
CA LEU A 204 19.16 4.98 18.76
C LEU A 204 20.17 5.14 19.90
N THR A 205 20.07 4.26 20.90
CA THR A 205 21.05 4.23 21.99
C THR A 205 22.35 3.55 21.55
N SER A 206 23.43 3.72 22.31
CA SER A 206 24.69 3.01 22.02
C SER A 206 24.52 1.48 22.02
N ALA A 207 23.63 0.96 22.86
CA ALA A 207 23.32 -0.47 22.89
C ALA A 207 22.55 -0.92 21.63
N ASP A 208 21.65 -0.09 21.12
CA ASP A 208 20.95 -0.37 19.86
C ASP A 208 21.92 -0.35 18.69
N ILE A 209 22.81 0.65 18.63
CA ILE A 209 23.83 0.75 17.59
C ILE A 209 24.76 -0.48 17.60
N GLU A 210 25.24 -0.92 18.77
CA GLU A 210 26.09 -2.10 18.88
C GLU A 210 25.38 -3.38 18.43
N ARG A 211 24.12 -3.56 18.85
CA ARG A 211 23.29 -4.70 18.43
C ARG A 211 23.04 -4.71 16.92
N ILE A 212 22.64 -3.58 16.34
CA ILE A 212 22.40 -3.47 14.88
C ILE A 212 23.71 -3.70 14.10
N LYS A 213 24.87 -3.29 14.62
CA LYS A 213 26.17 -3.63 14.01
C LYS A 213 26.43 -5.15 14.00
N GLN A 214 26.09 -5.85 15.09
CA GLN A 214 26.19 -7.31 15.17
C GLN A 214 25.20 -8.00 14.21
N GLN A 215 24.03 -7.40 14.01
CA GLN A 215 23.07 -7.86 13.00
C GLN A 215 23.60 -7.67 11.57
N LEU A 216 24.28 -6.56 11.30
CA LEU A 216 24.89 -6.28 9.99
C LEU A 216 26.08 -7.20 9.67
N ASP A 217 26.91 -7.54 10.66
CA ASP A 217 28.05 -8.44 10.45
C ASP A 217 27.69 -9.94 10.55
N GLY A 218 26.42 -10.23 10.87
CA GLY A 218 25.88 -11.58 10.97
C GLY A 218 26.29 -12.33 12.25
N SER A 219 26.86 -11.64 13.25
CA SER A 219 27.14 -12.24 14.56
C SER A 219 25.90 -12.38 15.44
N GLU A 220 24.87 -11.59 15.19
CA GLU A 220 23.53 -11.73 15.77
C GLU A 220 22.47 -11.69 14.66
N ASP A 221 21.33 -12.33 14.91
CA ASP A 221 20.11 -12.18 14.08
C ASP A 221 19.19 -11.12 14.71
N TRP A 222 18.14 -10.76 13.99
CA TRP A 222 17.05 -9.90 14.49
C TRP A 222 15.77 -10.72 14.69
N ASP A 223 14.85 -10.16 15.46
CA ASP A 223 13.56 -10.79 15.76
C ASP A 223 12.59 -10.59 14.58
N ASP A 224 11.49 -11.34 14.59
CA ASP A 224 10.42 -11.15 13.61
C ASP A 224 9.78 -9.77 13.71
N VAL A 225 9.18 -9.32 12.61
CA VAL A 225 8.64 -7.97 12.47
C VAL A 225 7.37 -7.76 13.30
N ASP A 226 7.34 -6.72 14.13
CA ASP A 226 6.15 -6.29 14.88
C ASP A 226 5.81 -4.83 14.55
N GLN A 227 4.83 -4.62 13.68
CA GLN A 227 4.39 -3.31 13.21
C GLN A 227 3.92 -2.34 14.32
N GLU A 228 3.53 -2.84 15.48
CA GLU A 228 2.85 -2.09 16.54
C GLU A 228 1.68 -1.20 16.04
N PHE A 229 1.87 0.13 15.94
CA PHE A 229 0.80 1.11 15.69
C PHE A 229 0.89 1.80 14.33
N LEU A 230 1.90 1.53 13.51
CA LEU A 230 2.03 2.12 12.17
C LEU A 230 1.19 1.37 11.14
N GLY A 231 0.80 2.07 10.07
CA GLY A 231 -0.13 1.57 9.05
C GLY A 231 0.55 0.95 7.83
N ASP A 232 1.81 0.54 7.95
CA ASP A 232 2.71 0.17 6.86
C ASP A 232 2.84 -1.34 6.65
N CYS A 233 1.73 -2.08 6.74
CA CYS A 233 1.76 -3.55 6.83
C CYS A 233 2.39 -4.19 5.59
N TYR A 234 2.27 -3.51 4.45
CA TYR A 234 2.94 -3.88 3.20
C TYR A 234 4.48 -3.82 3.31
N LEU A 235 5.04 -2.82 4.01
CA LEU A 235 6.47 -2.68 4.25
C LEU A 235 6.93 -3.74 5.25
N MET A 236 6.21 -3.88 6.35
CA MET A 236 6.52 -4.83 7.42
C MET A 236 6.48 -6.29 6.93
N ALA A 237 5.42 -6.69 6.22
CA ALA A 237 5.34 -8.02 5.62
C ALA A 237 6.46 -8.25 4.59
N THR A 238 6.82 -7.25 3.79
CA THR A 238 7.92 -7.39 2.83
C THR A 238 9.28 -7.52 3.53
N LEU A 239 9.53 -6.74 4.59
CA LEU A 239 10.76 -6.84 5.38
C LEU A 239 10.85 -8.19 6.11
N GLN A 240 9.73 -8.71 6.62
CA GLN A 240 9.67 -10.07 7.15
C GLN A 240 9.98 -11.10 6.05
N ALA A 241 9.44 -10.94 4.84
CA ALA A 241 9.68 -11.86 3.73
C ALA A 241 11.18 -11.95 3.37
N TYR A 242 11.92 -10.84 3.45
CA TYR A 242 13.38 -10.87 3.35
C TYR A 242 14.03 -11.46 4.59
N SER A 243 13.54 -11.13 5.78
CA SER A 243 14.10 -11.64 7.05
C SER A 243 13.91 -13.14 7.24
N TRP A 244 12.98 -13.74 6.49
CA TRP A 244 12.65 -15.16 6.59
C TRP A 244 13.74 -16.10 6.06
N THR A 245 14.55 -15.66 5.10
CA THR A 245 15.53 -16.53 4.43
C THR A 245 16.95 -16.00 4.60
N ASP A 246 17.95 -16.87 4.66
CA ASP A 246 19.36 -16.45 4.77
C ASP A 246 19.78 -15.50 3.63
N ASP A 247 19.35 -15.82 2.40
CA ASP A 247 19.62 -14.98 1.22
C ASP A 247 18.90 -13.62 1.33
N GLY A 248 17.66 -13.59 1.82
CA GLY A 248 16.94 -12.34 2.05
C GLY A 248 17.55 -11.49 3.18
N LYS A 249 17.94 -12.12 4.30
CA LYS A 249 18.70 -11.47 5.39
C LYS A 249 19.98 -10.86 4.84
N GLN A 250 20.69 -11.57 3.94
CA GLN A 250 21.89 -11.08 3.30
C GLN A 250 21.62 -9.84 2.43
N VAL A 251 20.53 -9.80 1.66
CA VAL A 251 20.12 -8.60 0.90
C VAL A 251 19.95 -7.39 1.84
N LEU A 252 19.27 -7.58 2.97
CA LEU A 252 19.07 -6.50 3.95
C LEU A 252 20.39 -6.04 4.58
N ARG A 253 21.31 -6.96 4.89
CA ARG A 253 22.66 -6.63 5.42
C ARG A 253 23.50 -5.86 4.41
N GLU A 254 23.53 -6.28 3.14
CA GLU A 254 24.35 -5.66 2.10
C GLU A 254 23.91 -4.24 1.72
N ASN A 255 22.62 -3.98 1.86
CA ASN A 255 22.03 -2.68 1.57
C ASN A 255 22.16 -1.69 2.75
N MET A 256 22.67 -2.10 3.91
CA MET A 256 22.88 -1.20 5.05
C MET A 256 24.34 -1.19 5.50
N ARG A 257 24.83 -0.03 5.94
CA ARG A 257 26.14 0.09 6.57
C ARG A 257 26.12 1.07 7.72
N TRP A 258 27.06 0.92 8.64
CA TRP A 258 27.37 1.95 9.63
C TRP A 258 28.40 2.96 9.10
N ASP A 259 28.12 4.25 9.22
CA ASP A 259 29.09 5.32 8.95
C ASP A 259 29.61 5.91 10.26
N GLU A 260 30.86 5.55 10.62
CA GLU A 260 31.53 6.03 11.84
C GLU A 260 31.69 7.55 11.89
N SER A 261 31.81 8.23 10.75
CA SER A 261 32.00 9.69 10.73
C SER A 261 30.71 10.44 11.02
N LYS A 262 29.59 9.87 10.58
CA LYS A 262 28.25 10.43 10.75
C LYS A 262 27.56 9.96 12.02
N GLN A 263 28.05 8.87 12.61
CA GLN A 263 27.37 8.16 13.70
C GLN A 263 25.93 7.79 13.31
N ALA A 264 25.78 7.23 12.10
CA ALA A 264 24.49 6.92 11.51
C ALA A 264 24.55 5.62 10.69
N PHE A 265 23.42 4.92 10.62
CA PHE A 265 23.21 3.87 9.63
C PHE A 265 22.88 4.50 8.28
N ILE A 266 23.44 3.95 7.21
CA ILE A 266 23.16 4.36 5.84
C ILE A 266 22.49 3.19 5.14
N VAL A 267 21.22 3.36 4.80
CA VAL A 267 20.40 2.38 4.07
C VAL A 267 20.41 2.72 2.59
N THR A 268 20.58 1.71 1.75
CA THR A 268 20.58 1.82 0.30
C THR A 268 19.25 1.33 -0.24
N PHE A 269 18.54 2.19 -0.95
CA PHE A 269 17.39 1.82 -1.77
C PHE A 269 17.74 1.92 -3.26
N TYR A 270 16.93 1.27 -4.09
CA TYR A 270 16.97 1.36 -5.54
C TYR A 270 15.78 2.16 -6.04
N ASP A 271 16.05 3.25 -6.75
CA ASP A 271 15.04 4.07 -7.40
C ASP A 271 15.41 4.23 -8.89
N ASP A 272 14.55 3.72 -9.77
CA ASP A 272 14.81 3.60 -11.22
C ASP A 272 16.20 3.00 -11.55
N GLY A 273 16.59 1.95 -10.83
CA GLY A 273 17.87 1.26 -11.00
C GLY A 273 19.08 2.05 -10.49
N LYS A 274 18.88 3.16 -9.78
CA LYS A 274 19.95 3.94 -9.14
C LYS A 274 19.92 3.72 -7.64
N LYS A 275 21.11 3.56 -7.06
CA LYS A 275 21.30 3.50 -5.61
C LYS A 275 21.06 4.87 -4.98
N VAL A 276 20.22 4.90 -3.96
CA VAL A 276 19.94 6.06 -3.12
C VAL A 276 20.31 5.72 -1.69
N GLU A 277 21.05 6.61 -1.04
CA GLU A 277 21.53 6.39 0.33
C GLU A 277 20.77 7.29 1.31
N VAL A 278 20.20 6.67 2.34
CA VAL A 278 19.40 7.32 3.36
C VAL A 278 20.09 7.18 4.70
N GLU A 279 20.40 8.31 5.33
CA GLU A 279 21.03 8.36 6.65
C GLU A 279 19.98 8.24 7.76
N VAL A 280 20.21 7.38 8.75
CA VAL A 280 19.29 7.07 9.85
C VAL A 280 20.02 7.13 11.20
N THR A 281 19.50 7.93 12.12
CA THR A 281 20.03 8.14 13.48
C THR A 281 18.97 7.94 14.57
N ASP A 282 17.71 7.84 14.16
CA ASP A 282 16.54 7.61 14.99
C ASP A 282 15.69 6.51 14.33
N VAL A 283 14.69 6.01 15.02
CA VAL A 283 13.65 5.09 14.51
C VAL A 283 12.27 5.58 14.93
N TYR A 284 11.20 5.06 14.35
CA TYR A 284 9.85 5.39 14.83
C TYR A 284 9.63 4.80 16.22
N THR A 285 9.02 5.57 17.12
CA THR A 285 8.78 5.13 18.51
C THR A 285 7.72 4.03 18.61
N TYR A 286 6.81 3.97 17.63
CA TYR A 286 5.67 3.06 17.60
C TYR A 286 5.65 2.19 16.33
N GLY A 287 6.81 2.06 15.68
CA GLY A 287 7.01 1.22 14.51
C GLY A 287 7.46 -0.17 14.94
N ASN A 288 8.45 -0.75 14.27
CA ASN A 288 8.93 -2.09 14.62
C ASN A 288 9.19 -2.23 16.14
N GLY A 289 8.56 -3.21 16.80
CA GLY A 289 8.53 -3.35 18.26
C GLY A 289 9.89 -3.50 18.96
N GLN A 290 10.98 -3.64 18.19
CA GLN A 290 12.35 -3.55 18.66
C GLN A 290 13.17 -2.56 17.80
N SER A 291 14.09 -1.83 18.44
CA SER A 291 15.08 -0.98 17.74
C SER A 291 16.19 -1.84 17.12
N ASP A 292 15.92 -2.53 16.02
CA ASP A 292 16.83 -3.43 15.32
C ASP A 292 17.08 -3.01 13.86
N LEU A 293 17.68 -3.89 13.06
CA LEU A 293 17.93 -3.67 11.64
C LEU A 293 16.64 -3.35 10.86
N VAL A 294 15.51 -3.99 11.19
CA VAL A 294 14.20 -3.74 10.54
C VAL A 294 13.70 -2.34 10.87
N ALA A 295 13.78 -1.91 12.14
CA ALA A 295 13.39 -0.55 12.54
C ALA A 295 14.18 0.54 11.79
N VAL A 296 15.46 0.29 11.49
CA VAL A 296 16.28 1.20 10.68
C VAL A 296 15.80 1.24 9.22
N TYR A 297 15.39 0.10 8.65
CA TYR A 297 14.78 0.04 7.31
C TYR A 297 13.45 0.77 7.23
N GLU A 298 12.54 0.52 8.17
CA GLU A 298 11.25 1.21 8.30
C GLU A 298 11.46 2.73 8.32
N ARG A 299 12.39 3.18 9.16
CA ARG A 299 12.71 4.60 9.26
C ARG A 299 13.34 5.16 8.00
N ALA A 300 14.28 4.45 7.39
CA ALA A 300 14.88 4.87 6.13
C ALA A 300 13.82 5.03 5.04
N TYR A 301 12.88 4.09 4.95
CA TYR A 301 11.81 4.09 3.97
C TYR A 301 10.93 5.34 4.12
N GLY A 302 10.48 5.63 5.35
CA GLY A 302 9.70 6.85 5.63
C GLY A 302 10.48 8.16 5.38
N LYS A 303 11.80 8.20 5.59
CA LYS A 303 12.63 9.36 5.23
C LYS A 303 12.71 9.61 3.73
N TYR A 304 12.71 8.55 2.92
CA TYR A 304 12.87 8.66 1.47
C TYR A 304 11.54 8.84 0.74
N PHE A 305 10.56 8.00 1.05
CA PHE A 305 9.26 7.99 0.39
C PHE A 305 8.21 8.87 1.08
N GLY A 306 8.50 9.37 2.29
CA GLY A 306 7.64 10.24 3.09
C GLY A 306 6.92 9.50 4.22
N ASP A 307 6.67 10.20 5.33
CA ASP A 307 5.90 9.67 6.47
C ASP A 307 4.46 9.29 6.03
N GLU A 308 3.92 9.92 4.97
CA GLU A 308 2.67 9.51 4.30
C GLU A 308 2.69 8.04 3.86
N ALA A 309 3.81 7.56 3.29
CA ALA A 309 3.93 6.19 2.80
C ALA A 309 3.88 5.16 3.95
N ILE A 310 4.18 5.59 5.16
CA ILE A 310 4.08 4.77 6.38
C ILE A 310 2.64 4.77 6.93
N ARG A 311 1.93 5.90 6.83
CA ARG A 311 0.57 6.04 7.37
C ARG A 311 -0.54 5.52 6.47
N GLU A 312 -0.41 5.77 5.17
CA GLU A 312 -1.52 5.66 4.20
C GLU A 312 -1.52 4.32 3.45
N GLY A 313 -0.55 3.44 3.79
CA GLY A 313 -0.32 2.19 3.11
C GLY A 313 0.41 2.35 1.79
N GLY A 314 0.75 1.23 1.18
CA GLY A 314 1.54 1.15 -0.03
C GLY A 314 1.47 -0.26 -0.59
N ARG A 315 2.43 -0.64 -1.42
CA ARG A 315 2.38 -1.93 -2.11
C ARG A 315 3.67 -2.72 -1.96
N PRO A 316 3.60 -4.04 -1.75
CA PRO A 316 4.80 -4.88 -1.66
C PRO A 316 5.69 -4.79 -2.91
N GLU A 317 5.12 -4.58 -4.10
CA GLU A 317 5.92 -4.42 -5.32
C GLU A 317 6.89 -3.22 -5.27
N ASP A 318 6.46 -2.12 -4.66
CA ASP A 318 7.27 -0.90 -4.54
C ASP A 318 8.39 -1.12 -3.52
N VAL A 319 8.11 -1.87 -2.45
CA VAL A 319 9.08 -2.20 -1.41
C VAL A 319 10.13 -3.19 -1.92
N ILE A 320 9.72 -4.26 -2.62
CA ILE A 320 10.64 -5.21 -3.25
C ILE A 320 11.58 -4.45 -4.18
N LYS A 321 11.02 -3.62 -5.07
CA LYS A 321 11.82 -2.81 -5.99
C LYS A 321 12.75 -1.84 -5.28
N ALA A 322 12.30 -1.21 -4.19
CA ALA A 322 13.13 -0.32 -3.40
C ALA A 322 14.29 -1.06 -2.69
N ILE A 323 14.06 -2.28 -2.20
CA ILE A 323 15.06 -3.07 -1.46
C ILE A 323 16.06 -3.72 -2.40
N SER A 324 15.62 -4.50 -3.38
CA SER A 324 16.54 -5.28 -4.21
C SER A 324 16.85 -4.65 -5.57
N GLY A 325 16.02 -3.71 -6.03
CA GLY A 325 16.07 -3.20 -7.40
C GLY A 325 15.40 -4.11 -8.42
N ASN A 326 14.91 -5.28 -8.01
CA ASN A 326 14.24 -6.24 -8.89
C ASN A 326 12.79 -5.85 -9.15
N ASP A 327 12.28 -6.27 -10.32
CA ASP A 327 10.84 -6.23 -10.57
C ASP A 327 10.12 -7.35 -9.80
N SER A 328 8.80 -7.22 -9.67
CA SER A 328 7.94 -8.23 -9.03
C SER A 328 6.93 -8.82 -10.03
N GLU A 329 6.39 -9.97 -9.66
CA GLU A 329 5.22 -10.58 -10.27
C GLU A 329 4.08 -10.59 -9.26
N THR A 330 2.91 -10.07 -9.63
CA THR A 330 1.71 -10.19 -8.81
C THR A 330 0.75 -11.17 -9.46
N VAL A 331 0.51 -12.27 -8.76
CA VAL A 331 -0.50 -13.27 -9.09
C VAL A 331 -1.82 -12.87 -8.42
N THR A 332 -2.96 -13.05 -9.09
CA THR A 332 -4.25 -12.59 -8.56
C THR A 332 -5.33 -13.65 -8.71
N THR A 333 -6.24 -13.79 -7.74
CA THR A 333 -7.44 -14.66 -7.85
C THR A 333 -8.51 -14.11 -8.81
N ALA A 334 -8.18 -13.06 -9.57
CA ALA A 334 -9.01 -12.45 -10.60
C ALA A 334 -8.85 -13.18 -11.95
N GLY A 335 -9.59 -14.28 -12.13
CA GLY A 335 -9.64 -14.95 -13.43
C GLY A 335 -10.45 -14.20 -14.50
N ARG A 336 -10.23 -14.54 -15.78
CA ARG A 336 -11.05 -14.05 -16.90
C ARG A 336 -12.05 -15.11 -17.35
N LYS A 337 -13.35 -14.83 -17.26
CA LYS A 337 -14.35 -15.66 -17.96
C LYS A 337 -14.34 -15.30 -19.45
N TRP A 338 -14.11 -16.29 -20.32
CA TRP A 338 -14.09 -16.15 -21.79
C TRP A 338 -13.04 -15.16 -22.36
N GLY A 339 -11.96 -14.86 -21.64
CA GLY A 339 -10.84 -14.04 -22.16
C GLY A 339 -11.09 -12.53 -22.29
N ILE A 340 -12.26 -12.01 -21.91
CA ILE A 340 -12.62 -10.58 -22.12
C ILE A 340 -13.35 -9.93 -20.92
N ILE A 341 -13.71 -10.68 -19.87
CA ILE A 341 -14.40 -10.12 -18.70
C ILE A 341 -13.64 -10.53 -17.43
N PRO A 342 -12.99 -9.58 -16.71
CA PRO A 342 -12.40 -9.86 -15.40
C PRO A 342 -13.52 -10.11 -14.37
N GLN A 343 -13.45 -11.25 -13.68
CA GLN A 343 -14.29 -11.58 -12.52
C GLN A 343 -13.37 -12.21 -11.47
N GLN A 344 -13.47 -11.83 -10.20
CA GLN A 344 -12.82 -12.60 -9.15
C GLN A 344 -13.39 -14.03 -9.16
N GLN A 345 -12.50 -15.00 -9.32
CA GLN A 345 -12.83 -16.42 -9.33
C GLN A 345 -12.62 -17.03 -7.94
N HIS A 346 -11.91 -16.33 -7.04
CA HIS A 346 -11.56 -16.79 -5.70
C HIS A 346 -10.89 -18.18 -5.73
N GLU A 347 -10.11 -18.45 -6.77
CA GLU A 347 -9.34 -19.66 -7.01
C GLU A 347 -8.06 -19.24 -7.75
N TYR A 348 -6.91 -19.81 -7.38
CA TYR A 348 -5.70 -19.73 -8.20
C TYR A 348 -5.67 -20.92 -9.16
N THR A 349 -5.16 -20.72 -10.36
CA THR A 349 -4.92 -21.82 -11.30
C THR A 349 -3.73 -22.68 -10.85
N ASP A 350 -3.64 -23.94 -11.30
CA ASP A 350 -2.50 -24.81 -11.02
C ASP A 350 -1.13 -24.17 -11.38
N GLU A 351 -1.09 -23.35 -12.44
CA GLU A 351 0.12 -22.64 -12.86
C GLU A 351 0.50 -21.49 -11.91
N GLU A 352 -0.51 -20.81 -11.36
CA GLU A 352 -0.35 -19.76 -10.37
C GLU A 352 0.11 -20.32 -9.03
N TRP A 353 -0.50 -21.41 -8.56
CA TRP A 353 -0.03 -22.15 -7.37
C TRP A 353 1.42 -22.59 -7.53
N ARG A 354 1.77 -23.22 -8.66
CA ARG A 354 3.15 -23.63 -8.97
C ARG A 354 4.12 -22.45 -8.96
N THR A 355 3.69 -21.27 -9.39
CA THR A 355 4.52 -20.06 -9.37
C THR A 355 4.80 -19.60 -7.95
N ILE A 356 3.80 -19.60 -7.08
CA ILE A 356 3.94 -19.22 -5.67
C ILE A 356 4.82 -20.25 -4.94
N GLU A 357 4.53 -21.54 -5.09
CA GLU A 357 5.32 -22.65 -4.52
C GLU A 357 6.80 -22.53 -4.89
N GLN A 358 7.09 -22.34 -6.18
CA GLN A 358 8.48 -22.20 -6.64
C GLN A 358 9.19 -20.98 -6.10
N ALA A 359 8.46 -19.91 -5.78
CA ALA A 359 9.05 -18.73 -5.17
C ALA A 359 9.39 -18.97 -3.70
N VAL A 360 8.47 -19.60 -2.96
CA VAL A 360 8.69 -20.00 -1.56
C VAL A 360 9.86 -20.99 -1.46
N ASP A 361 9.87 -22.05 -2.28
CA ASP A 361 10.95 -23.05 -2.32
C ASP A 361 12.31 -22.45 -2.71
N ALA A 362 12.31 -21.40 -3.53
CA ALA A 362 13.51 -20.67 -3.94
C ALA A 362 13.96 -19.64 -2.89
N GLY A 363 13.27 -19.54 -1.75
CA GLY A 363 13.59 -18.60 -0.67
C GLY A 363 13.38 -17.12 -1.03
N LYS A 364 12.52 -16.85 -2.02
CA LYS A 364 12.24 -15.48 -2.48
C LYS A 364 11.24 -14.78 -1.56
N PRO A 365 11.26 -13.44 -1.48
CA PRO A 365 10.20 -12.69 -0.84
C PRO A 365 8.84 -12.94 -1.51
N VAL A 366 7.88 -13.44 -0.73
CA VAL A 366 6.48 -13.67 -1.14
C VAL A 366 5.52 -13.01 -0.14
N VAL A 367 4.68 -12.10 -0.63
CA VAL A 367 3.78 -11.29 0.20
C VAL A 367 2.35 -11.39 -0.32
N ALA A 368 1.43 -11.79 0.55
CA ALA A 368 0.02 -11.94 0.27
C ALA A 368 -0.77 -10.70 0.72
N GLY A 369 -1.78 -10.29 -0.04
CA GLY A 369 -2.62 -9.12 0.24
C GLY A 369 -4.10 -9.47 0.35
N THR A 370 -4.81 -8.83 1.29
CA THR A 370 -6.25 -9.07 1.56
C THR A 370 -7.18 -7.98 1.00
N SER A 371 -6.63 -7.00 0.27
CA SER A 371 -7.33 -5.78 -0.13
C SER A 371 -8.64 -6.05 -0.91
N GLY A 372 -8.63 -7.03 -1.80
CA GLY A 372 -9.76 -7.48 -2.61
C GLY A 372 -10.30 -8.85 -2.21
N GLY A 373 -9.87 -9.43 -1.09
CA GLY A 373 -10.39 -10.72 -0.60
C GLY A 373 -11.90 -10.74 -0.33
N ASN A 374 -12.48 -11.94 -0.30
CA ASN A 374 -13.89 -12.17 -0.03
C ASN A 374 -14.19 -12.34 1.47
N PHE A 375 -14.60 -11.23 2.08
CA PHE A 375 -15.04 -11.17 3.48
C PHE A 375 -16.57 -11.12 3.64
N GLY A 376 -17.33 -11.49 2.59
CA GLY A 376 -18.80 -11.40 2.60
C GLY A 376 -19.48 -12.29 3.65
N ASP A 377 -18.85 -13.42 3.97
CA ASP A 377 -19.31 -14.37 4.99
C ASP A 377 -18.55 -14.21 6.33
N GLY A 378 -17.81 -13.11 6.50
CA GLY A 378 -16.93 -12.87 7.64
C GLY A 378 -15.47 -13.23 7.37
N ASP A 379 -14.64 -12.98 8.38
CA ASP A 379 -13.18 -13.05 8.37
C ASP A 379 -12.60 -14.25 9.12
N GLN A 380 -13.45 -15.21 9.50
CA GLN A 380 -13.08 -16.32 10.36
C GLN A 380 -12.55 -17.52 9.56
N VAL A 381 -11.49 -18.14 10.07
CA VAL A 381 -10.85 -19.34 9.50
C VAL A 381 -10.59 -20.40 10.56
N ALA A 382 -10.65 -21.67 10.14
CA ALA A 382 -10.00 -22.75 10.87
C ALA A 382 -8.52 -22.74 10.52
N ALA A 383 -7.66 -22.74 11.53
CA ALA A 383 -6.23 -22.58 11.34
C ALA A 383 -5.43 -23.22 12.47
N LEU A 384 -4.17 -23.55 12.16
CA LEU A 384 -3.17 -23.91 13.15
C LEU A 384 -2.27 -22.69 13.42
N ALA A 385 -1.84 -22.56 14.66
CA ALA A 385 -0.81 -21.64 15.12
C ALA A 385 0.14 -22.45 16.01
N ASP A 386 1.32 -21.92 16.34
CA ASP A 386 2.22 -22.57 17.29
C ASP A 386 1.67 -22.40 18.71
N THR A 387 0.74 -23.31 19.06
CA THR A 387 -0.04 -23.23 20.29
C THR A 387 0.72 -23.73 21.51
N ASN A 388 1.87 -24.37 21.30
CA ASN A 388 2.68 -24.97 22.34
C ASN A 388 4.06 -24.30 22.51
N ASP A 389 4.38 -23.34 21.64
CA ASP A 389 5.62 -22.55 21.60
C ASP A 389 6.85 -23.47 21.52
N ASP A 390 6.78 -24.45 20.60
CA ASP A 390 7.86 -25.39 20.29
C ASP A 390 8.60 -25.05 18.98
N GLY A 391 8.15 -24.03 18.27
CA GLY A 391 8.76 -23.53 17.05
C GLY A 391 8.35 -24.29 15.80
N VAL A 392 7.34 -25.17 15.86
CA VAL A 392 6.86 -25.93 14.71
C VAL A 392 5.35 -25.97 14.69
N ILE A 393 4.74 -25.36 13.67
CA ILE A 393 3.31 -25.53 13.40
C ILE A 393 3.10 -26.91 12.78
N ARG A 394 2.38 -27.80 13.46
CA ARG A 394 2.14 -29.17 12.98
C ARG A 394 0.78 -29.71 13.35
N SER A 395 0.03 -30.22 12.37
CA SER A 395 -1.21 -30.93 12.65
C SER A 395 -0.96 -32.34 13.22
N LYS A 396 -1.94 -32.91 13.92
CA LYS A 396 -1.86 -34.30 14.44
C LYS A 396 -1.70 -35.35 13.34
N ASP A 397 -2.08 -35.02 12.11
CA ASP A 397 -2.11 -35.93 10.96
C ASP A 397 -0.85 -35.75 10.09
N GLU A 398 0.04 -34.82 10.44
CA GLU A 398 1.33 -34.55 9.81
C GLU A 398 2.51 -35.21 10.54
N ASP A 399 3.38 -35.83 9.73
CA ASP A 399 4.65 -36.39 10.21
C ASP A 399 5.74 -35.30 10.36
N GLU A 400 5.68 -34.24 9.55
CA GLU A 400 6.60 -33.10 9.54
C GLU A 400 5.78 -31.80 9.53
N GLY A 401 6.14 -30.83 10.36
CA GLY A 401 5.49 -29.52 10.43
C GLY A 401 6.34 -28.41 9.83
N VAL A 402 5.83 -27.17 9.89
CA VAL A 402 6.55 -25.98 9.44
C VAL A 402 7.28 -25.36 10.63
N THR A 403 8.61 -25.35 10.59
CA THR A 403 9.42 -24.61 11.57
C THR A 403 9.19 -23.11 11.40
N VAL A 404 8.86 -22.42 12.49
CA VAL A 404 8.53 -20.98 12.51
C VAL A 404 9.41 -20.21 13.49
N GLY A 405 9.56 -18.92 13.21
CA GLY A 405 10.21 -17.92 14.06
C GLY A 405 11.74 -17.95 14.15
N GLU A 406 12.45 -18.74 13.33
CA GLU A 406 13.92 -18.91 13.42
C GLU A 406 14.72 -17.60 13.63
N GLY A 407 15.04 -17.32 14.89
CA GLY A 407 15.59 -16.05 15.39
C GLY A 407 15.88 -16.13 16.90
N ALA A 408 16.62 -15.17 17.47
CA ALA A 408 17.33 -15.30 18.75
C ALA A 408 16.46 -15.62 20.01
N ARG A 409 15.12 -15.69 19.90
CA ARG A 409 14.20 -16.10 20.97
C ARG A 409 12.96 -16.88 20.52
N SER A 410 13.03 -17.59 19.41
CA SER A 410 11.83 -18.05 18.70
C SER A 410 10.89 -19.03 19.40
N TRP A 411 11.35 -19.84 20.36
CA TRP A 411 10.48 -20.82 21.03
C TRP A 411 11.11 -21.27 22.35
N ARG A 412 10.35 -22.01 23.17
CA ARG A 412 10.87 -22.48 24.45
C ARG A 412 12.01 -23.47 24.26
N GLN A 413 13.16 -23.16 24.86
CA GLN A 413 14.36 -24.00 24.74
C GLN A 413 14.25 -25.34 25.50
N ASP A 414 13.25 -25.49 26.36
CA ASP A 414 13.03 -26.71 27.15
C ASP A 414 12.07 -27.71 26.50
N VAL A 415 11.55 -27.42 25.30
CA VAL A 415 10.77 -28.37 24.49
C VAL A 415 11.50 -28.79 23.24
N GLU A 416 11.23 -30.03 22.83
CA GLU A 416 11.71 -30.57 21.56
C GLU A 416 10.80 -30.07 20.44
N PRO A 417 11.33 -29.38 19.41
CA PRO A 417 10.51 -28.82 18.34
C PRO A 417 9.63 -29.85 17.64
N GLY A 418 8.36 -29.52 17.42
CA GLY A 418 7.36 -30.38 16.80
C GLY A 418 7.03 -31.66 17.59
N ALA A 419 7.41 -31.76 18.86
CA ALA A 419 7.20 -32.98 19.64
C ALA A 419 5.72 -33.29 19.86
N GLU A 420 4.89 -32.25 20.07
CA GLU A 420 3.45 -32.36 20.21
C GLU A 420 2.76 -31.61 19.06
N PRO A 421 1.67 -32.14 18.49
CA PRO A 421 0.93 -31.43 17.46
C PRO A 421 0.13 -30.26 18.05
N ASP A 422 -0.11 -29.26 17.22
CA ASP A 422 -0.94 -28.10 17.55
C ASP A 422 -2.44 -28.41 17.49
N GLU A 423 -3.19 -27.64 18.29
CA GLU A 423 -4.64 -27.69 18.27
C GLU A 423 -5.20 -26.72 17.22
N GLU A 424 -6.04 -27.23 16.31
CA GLU A 424 -6.77 -26.39 15.35
C GLU A 424 -7.71 -25.43 16.09
N GLY A 425 -7.55 -24.14 15.81
CA GLY A 425 -8.31 -23.06 16.42
C GLY A 425 -9.25 -22.36 15.45
N GLN A 426 -9.86 -21.27 15.94
CA GLN A 426 -10.65 -20.35 15.12
C GLN A 426 -10.04 -18.96 15.22
N TYR A 427 -9.50 -18.48 14.10
CA TYR A 427 -8.77 -17.22 14.01
C TYR A 427 -9.43 -16.29 13.01
N ARG A 428 -9.03 -15.02 13.01
CA ARG A 428 -9.52 -13.99 12.09
C ARG A 428 -8.41 -13.56 11.14
N ILE A 429 -8.75 -13.46 9.86
CA ILE A 429 -7.87 -12.86 8.85
C ILE A 429 -8.11 -11.36 8.80
N VAL A 430 -7.04 -10.58 8.93
CA VAL A 430 -7.10 -9.12 8.87
C VAL A 430 -7.41 -8.69 7.44
N GLY A 431 -8.60 -8.12 7.26
CA GLY A 431 -9.12 -7.79 5.95
C GLY A 431 -10.60 -7.43 6.00
N GLY A 432 -11.14 -6.87 4.91
CA GLY A 432 -12.56 -6.52 4.85
C GLY A 432 -12.99 -5.56 5.98
N ASP A 433 -14.22 -5.67 6.47
CA ASP A 433 -14.73 -4.83 7.58
C ASP A 433 -14.25 -5.34 8.95
N TYR A 434 -12.93 -5.49 9.10
CA TYR A 434 -12.30 -6.12 10.26
C TYR A 434 -12.64 -5.44 11.59
N ARG A 435 -12.78 -4.10 11.58
CA ARG A 435 -13.10 -3.30 12.77
C ARG A 435 -14.61 -3.17 13.03
N GLY A 436 -15.46 -3.62 12.11
CA GLY A 436 -16.91 -3.46 12.18
C GLY A 436 -17.36 -2.00 12.06
N GLU A 437 -16.56 -1.18 11.38
CA GLU A 437 -16.76 0.26 11.18
C GLU A 437 -17.34 0.58 9.80
N GLY A 438 -17.53 -0.44 8.97
CA GLY A 438 -18.03 -0.32 7.60
C GLY A 438 -16.96 0.12 6.59
N GLU A 439 -15.68 0.01 6.96
CA GLU A 439 -14.53 0.36 6.13
C GLU A 439 -13.69 -0.89 5.90
N ARG A 440 -13.22 -1.08 4.65
CA ARG A 440 -12.29 -2.17 4.36
C ARG A 440 -10.93 -1.81 4.94
N LEU A 441 -10.31 -2.75 5.63
CA LEU A 441 -8.95 -2.66 6.15
C LEU A 441 -8.04 -3.55 5.29
N PRO A 442 -7.35 -3.03 4.26
CA PRO A 442 -6.35 -3.82 3.54
C PRO A 442 -5.23 -4.23 4.49
N HIS A 443 -4.76 -5.46 4.36
CA HIS A 443 -3.61 -5.96 5.12
C HIS A 443 -2.69 -6.80 4.24
N ALA A 444 -1.44 -6.91 4.64
CA ALA A 444 -0.43 -7.73 3.99
C ALA A 444 0.12 -8.77 4.97
N TYR A 445 0.43 -9.95 4.45
CA TYR A 445 1.02 -11.07 5.18
C TYR A 445 2.23 -11.59 4.43
N THR A 446 3.20 -12.13 5.14
CA THR A 446 4.30 -12.88 4.51
C THR A 446 3.85 -14.31 4.29
N VAL A 447 4.15 -14.89 3.12
CA VAL A 447 3.99 -16.32 2.88
C VAL A 447 5.30 -17.01 3.24
N VAL A 448 5.28 -17.85 4.27
CA VAL A 448 6.50 -18.47 4.83
C VAL A 448 6.68 -19.91 4.37
N ALA A 449 5.59 -20.64 4.19
CA ALA A 449 5.59 -22.01 3.67
C ALA A 449 4.28 -22.31 2.93
N ILE A 450 4.36 -23.25 1.98
CA ILE A 450 3.21 -23.78 1.24
C ILE A 450 3.40 -25.28 1.10
N ASP A 451 2.33 -26.04 1.32
CA ASP A 451 2.22 -27.44 0.93
C ASP A 451 0.96 -27.66 0.06
N ASP A 452 0.70 -28.89 -0.38
CA ASP A 452 -0.41 -29.23 -1.29
C ASP A 452 -1.81 -28.83 -0.78
N GLU A 453 -2.00 -28.67 0.53
CA GLU A 453 -3.30 -28.41 1.18
C GLU A 453 -3.35 -27.09 1.95
N THR A 454 -2.21 -26.57 2.43
CA THR A 454 -2.13 -25.44 3.35
C THR A 454 -1.14 -24.35 2.91
N VAL A 455 -1.31 -23.18 3.51
CA VAL A 455 -0.41 -22.03 3.41
C VAL A 455 -0.10 -21.55 4.82
N THR A 456 1.18 -21.48 5.16
CA THR A 456 1.63 -20.85 6.41
C THR A 456 2.02 -19.40 6.13
N LEU A 457 1.50 -18.52 6.97
CA LEU A 457 1.59 -17.07 6.85
C LEU A 457 2.17 -16.47 8.12
N TYR A 458 2.81 -15.32 7.99
CA TYR A 458 3.14 -14.45 9.11
C TYR A 458 2.35 -13.13 9.02
N ASN A 459 1.66 -12.79 10.11
CA ASN A 459 0.99 -11.51 10.28
C ASN A 459 1.99 -10.48 10.83
N PRO A 460 2.29 -9.37 10.11
CA PRO A 460 3.22 -8.35 10.58
C PRO A 460 2.75 -7.58 11.83
N TRP A 461 1.52 -7.83 12.33
CA TRP A 461 1.13 -7.40 13.67
C TRP A 461 1.75 -8.25 14.79
N ALA A 462 2.55 -9.26 14.43
CA ALA A 462 3.15 -10.23 15.33
C ALA A 462 2.13 -10.90 16.26
N HIS A 463 0.86 -11.02 15.85
CA HIS A 463 -0.19 -11.79 16.53
C HIS A 463 -1.37 -12.09 15.60
N ASN A 464 -2.21 -13.06 15.97
CA ASN A 464 -3.44 -13.41 15.26
C ASN A 464 -4.64 -13.33 16.22
N ASP A 465 -5.66 -12.55 15.87
CA ASP A 465 -6.88 -12.46 16.68
C ASP A 465 -7.70 -13.75 16.60
N THR A 466 -8.26 -14.16 17.73
CA THR A 466 -9.19 -15.30 17.81
C THR A 466 -10.62 -14.91 17.44
N ALA A 467 -11.40 -15.88 16.97
CA ALA A 467 -12.78 -15.68 16.53
C ALA A 467 -13.81 -16.27 17.50
N GLY A 468 -14.93 -15.57 17.68
CA GLY A 468 -16.09 -16.07 18.43
C GLY A 468 -15.79 -16.30 19.92
N ASP A 469 -16.11 -17.50 20.40
CA ASP A 469 -15.84 -17.93 21.78
C ASP A 469 -14.53 -18.73 21.90
N TYR A 470 -13.75 -18.84 20.82
CA TYR A 470 -12.44 -19.49 20.87
C TYR A 470 -11.46 -18.66 21.70
N SER A 471 -10.61 -19.33 22.45
CA SER A 471 -9.51 -18.73 23.18
C SER A 471 -8.30 -19.61 22.94
N ALA A 472 -7.22 -18.99 22.47
CA ALA A 472 -5.98 -19.69 22.22
C ALA A 472 -5.49 -20.41 23.49
N PRO A 473 -4.85 -21.58 23.36
CA PRO A 473 -4.25 -22.28 24.48
C PRO A 473 -3.25 -21.40 25.22
N PRO A 474 -3.03 -21.59 26.54
CA PRO A 474 -2.07 -20.79 27.30
C PRO A 474 -0.61 -20.89 26.84
N GLY A 475 -0.30 -21.85 25.96
CA GLY A 475 1.02 -21.99 25.35
C GLY A 475 1.22 -21.14 24.09
N ASP A 476 0.15 -20.64 23.48
CA ASP A 476 0.21 -19.78 22.29
C ASP A 476 0.73 -18.40 22.71
N LEU A 477 1.91 -18.04 22.23
CA LEU A 477 2.51 -16.73 22.48
C LEU A 477 1.86 -15.63 21.63
N GLY A 478 1.05 -16.01 20.64
CA GLY A 478 0.50 -15.12 19.65
C GLY A 478 1.61 -14.46 18.85
N ASP A 479 2.50 -15.26 18.25
CA ASP A 479 3.72 -14.87 17.53
C ASP A 479 3.48 -14.39 16.09
N GLY A 480 2.22 -14.42 15.62
CA GLY A 480 1.83 -13.96 14.29
C GLY A 480 1.85 -15.03 13.21
N TYR A 481 2.37 -16.24 13.49
CA TYR A 481 2.31 -17.34 12.53
C TYR A 481 0.94 -18.02 12.52
N ILE A 482 0.47 -18.36 11.33
CA ILE A 482 -0.81 -19.03 11.13
C ILE A 482 -0.79 -19.88 9.86
N GLN A 483 -1.25 -21.12 9.96
CA GLN A 483 -1.43 -22.03 8.83
C GLN A 483 -2.91 -22.20 8.52
N ILE A 484 -3.29 -21.92 7.28
CA ILE A 484 -4.68 -21.99 6.79
C ILE A 484 -4.78 -22.90 5.57
N SER A 485 -6.00 -23.37 5.26
CA SER A 485 -6.23 -24.11 4.02
C SER A 485 -5.98 -23.24 2.78
N ARG A 486 -5.49 -23.85 1.68
CA ARG A 486 -5.38 -23.16 0.37
C ARG A 486 -6.71 -22.52 -0.08
N LYS A 487 -7.82 -23.17 0.26
CA LYS A 487 -9.17 -22.67 -0.04
C LYS A 487 -9.47 -21.37 0.71
N ASP A 488 -9.11 -21.29 1.99
CA ASP A 488 -9.27 -20.05 2.76
C ASP A 488 -8.27 -19.00 2.29
N TYR A 489 -7.06 -19.40 1.88
CA TYR A 489 -6.11 -18.50 1.24
C TYR A 489 -6.70 -17.86 -0.03
N GLU A 490 -7.23 -18.64 -0.97
CA GLU A 490 -7.87 -18.14 -2.20
C GLU A 490 -9.08 -17.23 -1.94
N LYS A 491 -9.80 -17.52 -0.85
CA LYS A 491 -10.95 -16.72 -0.43
C LYS A 491 -10.51 -15.34 0.07
N TYR A 492 -9.51 -15.28 0.94
CA TYR A 492 -9.16 -14.08 1.69
C TYR A 492 -8.01 -13.26 1.09
N PHE A 493 -7.15 -13.88 0.28
CA PHE A 493 -5.94 -13.27 -0.28
C PHE A 493 -6.05 -13.18 -1.80
N ASP A 494 -6.41 -12.01 -2.29
CA ASP A 494 -6.70 -11.80 -3.70
C ASP A 494 -5.46 -11.55 -4.55
N THR A 495 -4.35 -11.18 -3.92
CA THR A 495 -3.07 -10.92 -4.57
C THR A 495 -1.93 -11.60 -3.83
N THR A 496 -1.00 -12.18 -4.58
CA THR A 496 0.30 -12.67 -4.08
C THR A 496 1.41 -12.03 -4.89
N THR A 497 2.24 -11.19 -4.26
CA THR A 497 3.36 -10.50 -4.89
C THR A 497 4.66 -11.25 -4.60
N ILE A 498 5.43 -11.50 -5.66
CA ILE A 498 6.62 -12.35 -5.68
C ILE A 498 7.77 -11.55 -6.30
N GLU A 499 8.96 -11.61 -5.71
CA GLU A 499 10.15 -11.07 -6.35
C GLU A 499 10.56 -11.87 -7.61
N LYS A 500 10.84 -11.17 -8.72
CA LYS A 500 11.48 -11.79 -9.89
C LYS A 500 12.99 -11.84 -9.72
N SER A 501 13.59 -12.92 -10.18
CA SER A 501 15.05 -12.96 -10.33
C SER A 501 15.48 -12.03 -11.46
N GLU A 502 16.67 -11.44 -11.39
CA GLU A 502 17.27 -10.73 -12.53
C GLU A 502 17.25 -11.63 -13.78
N GLU A 503 16.73 -11.12 -14.91
CA GLU A 503 17.05 -11.70 -16.21
C GLU A 503 18.54 -11.43 -16.47
N GLY A 504 19.38 -12.44 -16.19
CA GLY A 504 20.84 -12.37 -16.38
C GLY A 504 21.30 -12.20 -17.82
#